data_AF-A0A1I5XHG6-F1
#
_entry.id   AF-A0A1I5XHG6-F1
#
_cell.length_a   1.000
_cell.length_b   1.000
_cell.length_c   1.000
_cell.angle_alpha   90.00
_cell.angle_beta   90.00
_cell.angle_gamma   90.00
#
_symmetry.space_group_name_H-M   'P 1'
#
loop_
_entity.id
_entity.type
_entity.pdbx_description
1 polymer ?
#
loop_
_entity_poly.entity_id
_entity_poly.type
_entity_poly.pdbx_seq_one_letter_code
_entity_poly.pdbx_strand_id
1 'polypeptide(L)'
;MTGSGGELFDDLPIPDSRPAPPRKAAAARVQRPNRNQIELRPSDLESLLSEDHQARLVWGYVERQDLSPLYAGIKAVDGGCVKRMMPIAGCAAGCR
;
A
#
# COMPACT_ATOMS: atom_id res chain seq x y z
N MET A 1 10.13 5.29 35.39
CA MET A 1 9.80 3.92 34.97
C MET A 1 9.90 3.88 33.45
N THR A 2 11.01 3.34 32.96
CA THR A 2 11.44 3.32 31.55
C THR A 2 10.66 2.28 30.77
N GLY A 3 9.75 2.72 29.89
CA GLY A 3 9.12 1.86 28.90
C GLY A 3 10.09 1.61 27.75
N SER A 4 10.57 0.38 27.64
CA SER A 4 11.46 -0.09 26.58
C SER A 4 10.75 -0.01 25.22
N GLY A 5 11.33 0.73 24.28
CA GLY A 5 10.80 0.86 22.90
C GLY A 5 10.98 -0.38 22.01
N GLY A 6 11.47 -1.50 22.56
CA GLY A 6 11.71 -2.74 21.81
C GLY A 6 10.46 -3.61 21.63
N GLU A 7 9.52 -3.59 22.58
CA GLU A 7 8.59 -4.72 22.72
C GLU A 7 7.41 -4.74 21.72
N LEU A 8 7.30 -3.76 20.82
CA LEU A 8 6.13 -3.64 19.95
C LEU A 8 6.22 -4.51 18.69
N PHE A 9 7.42 -4.84 18.22
CA PHE A 9 7.62 -5.51 16.92
C PHE A 9 8.56 -6.72 16.96
N ASP A 10 9.13 -7.07 18.12
CA ASP A 10 10.10 -8.16 18.25
C ASP A 10 9.53 -9.56 17.95
N ASP A 11 8.23 -9.78 18.18
CA ASP A 11 7.57 -11.08 17.93
C ASP A 11 7.02 -11.26 16.51
N LEU A 12 7.19 -10.26 15.62
CA LEU A 12 6.67 -10.35 14.26
C LEU A 12 7.67 -11.02 13.32
N PRO A 13 7.25 -12.02 12.53
CA PRO A 13 8.13 -12.65 11.55
C PRO A 13 8.55 -11.62 10.49
N ILE A 14 9.86 -11.47 10.30
CA ILE A 14 10.42 -10.65 9.21
C ILE A 14 10.03 -11.35 7.89
N PRO A 15 9.24 -10.69 7.01
CA PRO A 15 8.85 -11.31 5.76
C PRO A 15 10.06 -11.45 4.84
N ASP A 16 10.27 -12.67 4.33
CA ASP A 16 11.26 -12.92 3.28
C ASP A 16 10.93 -12.10 2.03
N SER A 17 11.84 -11.18 1.67
CA SER A 17 11.69 -10.34 0.49
C SER A 17 11.94 -11.17 -0.77
N ARG A 18 10.88 -11.80 -1.30
CA ARG A 18 10.95 -12.53 -2.57
C ARG A 18 10.80 -11.55 -3.73
N PRO A 19 11.81 -11.40 -4.62
CA PRO A 19 11.68 -10.55 -5.78
C PRO A 19 10.58 -11.09 -6.70
N ALA A 20 9.55 -10.28 -6.95
CA ALA A 20 8.49 -10.61 -7.89
C ALA A 20 8.99 -10.43 -9.33
N PRO A 21 8.67 -11.34 -10.27
CA PRO A 21 9.05 -11.18 -11.67
C PRO A 21 8.38 -9.92 -12.26
N PRO A 22 9.07 -9.18 -13.15
CA PRO A 22 8.51 -7.97 -13.74
C PRO A 22 7.36 -8.33 -14.68
N ARG A 23 6.13 -8.10 -14.21
CA ARG A 23 4.93 -8.12 -15.07
C ARG A 23 4.64 -6.69 -15.50
N LYS A 24 4.40 -6.47 -16.80
CA LYS A 24 3.74 -5.24 -17.26
C LYS A 24 2.30 -5.27 -16.75
N ALA A 25 2.11 -4.83 -15.51
CA ALA A 25 0.82 -4.81 -14.86
C ALA A 25 0.02 -3.62 -15.41
N ALA A 26 -1.20 -3.89 -15.86
CA ALA A 26 -2.18 -2.83 -16.03
C ALA A 26 -2.35 -2.09 -14.69
N ALA A 27 -2.61 -0.79 -14.74
CA ALA A 27 -2.64 0.04 -13.54
C ALA A 27 -3.72 -0.46 -12.57
N ALA A 28 -3.32 -0.72 -11.31
CA ALA A 28 -4.23 -1.15 -10.27
C ALA A 28 -5.24 -0.03 -9.95
N ARG A 29 -6.53 -0.37 -9.96
CA ARG A 29 -7.60 0.53 -9.55
C ARG A 29 -7.61 0.63 -8.03
N VAL A 30 -6.99 1.69 -7.53
CA VAL A 30 -6.94 2.00 -6.10
C VAL A 30 -7.58 3.35 -5.83
N GLN A 31 -8.33 3.43 -4.73
CA GLN A 31 -8.77 4.71 -4.20
C GLN A 31 -7.56 5.41 -3.57
N ARG A 32 -7.26 6.63 -4.01
CA ARG A 32 -6.18 7.44 -3.44
C ARG A 32 -6.78 8.49 -2.50
N PRO A 33 -6.09 8.80 -1.38
CA PRO A 33 -6.47 9.95 -0.57
C PRO A 33 -6.56 11.21 -1.43
N ASN A 34 -7.71 11.88 -1.42
CA ASN A 34 -7.90 13.15 -2.12
C ASN A 34 -7.25 14.28 -1.31
N ARG A 35 -5.97 14.55 -1.58
CA ARG A 35 -5.19 15.62 -0.95
C ARG A 35 -5.61 17.03 -1.39
N ASN A 36 -6.69 17.19 -2.15
CA ASN A 36 -7.26 18.51 -2.44
C ASN A 36 -8.46 18.82 -1.52
N GLN A 37 -8.97 17.82 -0.81
CA GLN A 37 -10.04 17.97 0.19
C GLN A 37 -9.42 18.22 1.57
N ILE A 38 -8.61 19.27 1.72
CA ILE A 38 -7.87 19.55 2.97
C ILE A 38 -8.52 20.68 3.76
N GLU A 39 -8.84 20.41 5.03
CA GLU A 39 -8.81 21.42 6.09
C GLU A 39 -7.38 21.47 6.64
N LEU A 40 -6.61 22.49 6.27
CA LEU A 40 -5.19 22.55 6.64
C LEU A 40 -5.07 22.98 8.10
N ARG A 41 -4.78 22.04 9.00
CA ARG A 41 -4.39 22.32 10.38
C ARG A 41 -2.85 22.35 10.43
N PRO A 42 -2.23 23.51 10.68
CA PRO A 42 -0.78 23.55 10.86
C PRO A 42 -0.41 22.70 12.07
N SER A 43 0.53 21.79 11.88
CA SER A 43 1.09 20.94 12.92
C SER A 43 2.58 20.79 12.63
N ASP A 44 3.39 21.09 13.63
CA ASP A 44 4.84 21.01 13.51
C ASP A 44 5.31 19.61 13.94
N LEU A 45 5.88 18.87 13.00
CA LEU A 45 6.36 17.51 13.25
C LEU A 45 7.54 17.50 14.22
N GLU A 46 8.41 18.51 14.16
CA GLU A 46 9.61 18.58 14.99
C GLU A 46 9.25 18.85 16.46
N SER A 47 8.20 19.63 16.70
CA SER A 47 7.61 19.80 18.05
C SER A 47 6.85 18.57 18.54
N LEU A 48 6.21 17.80 17.64
CA LEU A 48 5.40 16.63 18.02
C LEU A 48 6.25 15.38 18.27
N LEU A 49 7.34 15.20 17.54
CA LEU A 49 8.22 14.03 17.61
C LEU A 49 9.65 14.49 17.87
N SER A 50 10.16 14.24 19.08
CA SER A 50 11.57 14.45 19.41
C SER A 50 12.51 13.65 18.47
N GLU A 51 13.77 14.07 18.34
CA GLU A 51 14.78 13.44 17.47
C GLU A 51 14.98 11.95 17.78
N ASP A 52 14.96 11.57 19.06
CA ASP A 52 15.14 10.17 19.51
C ASP A 52 13.83 9.36 19.50
N HIS A 53 12.74 9.92 18.97
CA HIS A 53 11.43 9.27 19.00
C HIS A 53 11.36 8.13 17.97
N GLN A 54 11.02 6.92 18.43
CA GLN A 54 10.97 5.69 17.63
C GLN A 54 10.09 5.79 16.36
N ALA A 55 9.04 6.62 16.39
CA ALA A 55 8.21 6.88 15.21
C ALA A 55 9.02 7.39 13.99
N ARG A 56 10.14 8.08 14.19
CA ARG A 56 11.02 8.52 13.10
C ARG A 56 11.71 7.34 12.41
N LEU A 57 12.01 6.26 13.13
CA LEU A 57 12.53 5.02 12.53
C LEU A 57 11.48 4.36 11.63
N VAL A 58 10.24 4.24 12.12
CA VAL A 58 9.12 3.68 11.35
C VAL A 58 8.85 4.53 10.12
N TRP A 59 8.85 5.85 10.25
CA TRP A 59 8.70 6.78 9.12
C TRP A 59 9.78 6.55 8.08
N GLY A 60 11.05 6.56 8.48
CA GLY A 60 12.18 6.34 7.57
C GLY A 60 12.14 4.96 6.90
N TYR A 61 11.65 3.94 7.60
CA TYR A 61 11.40 2.62 6.99
C TYR A 61 10.31 2.71 5.91
N VAL A 62 9.13 3.24 6.25
CA VAL A 62 7.97 3.34 5.35
C VAL A 62 8.31 4.12 4.07
N GLU A 63 9.07 5.21 4.17
CA GLU A 63 9.49 6.01 3.01
C GLU A 63 10.34 5.24 1.99
N ARG A 64 11.06 4.19 2.43
CA ARG A 64 11.94 3.39 1.56
C ARG A 64 11.30 2.12 1.01
N GLN A 65 10.05 1.84 1.39
CA GLN A 65 9.41 0.59 0.98
C GLN A 65 9.02 0.59 -0.50
N ASP A 66 9.44 -0.46 -1.22
CA ASP A 66 8.93 -0.73 -2.55
C ASP A 66 7.52 -1.35 -2.45
N LEU A 67 6.52 -0.57 -2.87
CA LEU A 67 5.13 -1.01 -2.91
C LEU A 67 4.78 -1.78 -4.19
N SER A 68 5.69 -1.86 -5.17
CA SER A 68 5.44 -2.52 -6.46
C SER A 68 4.93 -3.96 -6.32
N PRO A 69 5.47 -4.82 -5.42
CA PRO A 69 4.96 -6.18 -5.23
C PRO A 69 3.52 -6.21 -4.72
N LEU A 70 3.17 -5.29 -3.82
CA LEU A 70 1.81 -5.16 -3.28
C LEU A 70 0.83 -4.78 -4.39
N TYR A 71 1.15 -3.75 -5.20
CA TYR A 71 0.32 -3.31 -6.31
C TYR A 71 0.20 -4.38 -7.42
N ALA A 72 1.26 -5.14 -7.69
CA ALA A 72 1.26 -6.21 -8.68
C ALA A 72 0.29 -7.36 -8.34
N GLY A 73 -0.01 -7.57 -7.06
CA GLY A 73 -0.99 -8.56 -6.58
C GLY A 73 -2.46 -8.14 -6.78
N ILE A 74 -2.73 -6.87 -7.07
CA ILE A 74 -4.10 -6.36 -7.19
C ILE A 74 -4.72 -6.86 -8.50
N LYS A 75 -5.84 -7.57 -8.38
CA LYS A 75 -6.58 -8.14 -9.53
C LYS A 75 -7.48 -7.14 -10.25
N ALA A 76 -7.86 -6.06 -9.57
CA ALA A 76 -8.66 -4.99 -10.12
C ALA A 76 -7.75 -4.01 -10.87
N VAL A 77 -7.58 -4.20 -12.18
CA VAL A 77 -6.68 -3.40 -13.02
C VAL A 77 -7.45 -2.74 -14.17
N ASP A 78 -6.95 -1.62 -14.67
CA ASP A 78 -7.54 -0.95 -15.84
C ASP A 78 -7.61 -1.91 -17.04
N GLY A 79 -8.72 -1.88 -17.79
CA GLY A 79 -9.00 -2.85 -18.85
C GLY A 79 -9.56 -4.20 -18.38
N GLY A 80 -9.71 -4.45 -17.06
CA GLY A 80 -10.50 -5.61 -16.56
C GLY A 80 -10.62 -5.77 -15.04
N CYS A 81 -11.86 -5.92 -14.54
CA CYS A 81 -12.36 -7.18 -13.97
C CYS A 81 -13.88 -7.09 -13.80
N VAL A 82 -14.64 -7.61 -14.77
CA VAL A 82 -16.03 -8.00 -14.54
C VAL A 82 -16.04 -9.52 -14.46
N LYS A 83 -16.31 -10.10 -13.29
CA LYS A 83 -17.03 -11.37 -13.30
C LYS A 83 -18.41 -11.00 -13.78
N ARG A 84 -18.66 -11.11 -15.09
CA ARG A 84 -20.05 -11.23 -15.54
C ARG A 84 -20.64 -12.36 -14.70
N MET A 85 -21.71 -12.07 -13.95
CA MET A 85 -22.70 -13.10 -13.63
C MET A 85 -22.94 -13.83 -14.96
N MET A 86 -22.65 -15.13 -15.03
CA MET A 86 -22.78 -15.90 -16.27
C MET A 86 -24.18 -15.62 -16.83
N PRO A 87 -24.33 -15.09 -18.06
CA PRO A 87 -25.58 -15.30 -18.75
C PRO A 87 -25.62 -16.78 -19.11
N ILE A 88 -26.74 -17.43 -18.78
CA ILE A 88 -27.19 -18.62 -19.48
C ILE A 88 -27.02 -18.36 -20.99
N ALA A 89 -26.07 -19.09 -21.58
CA ALA A 89 -25.71 -19.20 -23.00
C ALA A 89 -25.47 -17.91 -23.82
N GLY A 90 -24.26 -17.80 -24.36
CA GLY A 90 -24.01 -17.19 -25.67
C GLY A 90 -23.59 -15.73 -25.66
N CYS A 91 -22.27 -15.46 -25.72
CA CYS A 91 -21.77 -14.32 -26.47
C CYS A 91 -20.29 -14.52 -26.83
N ALA A 92 -20.06 -14.90 -28.09
CA ALA A 92 -18.79 -14.79 -28.76
C ALA A 92 -18.54 -13.33 -29.19
N ALA A 93 -17.27 -13.00 -29.40
CA ALA A 93 -16.73 -11.78 -29.99
C ALA A 93 -16.43 -10.58 -29.05
N GLY A 94 -15.12 -10.29 -28.95
CA GLY A 94 -14.61 -8.93 -28.98
C GLY A 94 -14.75 -8.09 -27.72
N CYS A 95 -13.92 -8.34 -26.71
CA CYS A 95 -13.53 -7.29 -25.77
C CYS A 95 -12.18 -6.74 -26.22
N ARG A 96 -12.20 -5.54 -26.81
CA ARG A 96 -11.05 -4.65 -26.96
C ARG A 96 -11.12 -3.62 -25.84
#